data_AF-A0A7R9MTG2-F1
#
_entry.id   AF-A0A7R9MTG2-F1
#
_cell.length_a   1.000
_cell.length_b   1.000
_cell.length_c   1.000
_cell.angle_alpha   90.00
_cell.angle_beta   90.00
_cell.angle_gamma   90.00
#
_symmetry.space_group_name_H-M   'P 1'
#
loop_
_entity.id
_entity.type
_entity.pdbx_description
1 polymer ?
#
loop_
_entity_poly.entity_id
_entity_poly.type
_entity_poly.pdbx_seq_one_letter_code
_entity_poly.pdbx_strand_id
1 'polypeptide(L)' 'MANPVIIFVIGGPGSGKGTQCEKICKKYGFTHLSTGDLLREEVASGSDLGQSCNEVMKKGKLVSNEQ' A
#
# COMPACT_ATOMS: atom_id res chain seq x y z
N MET A 1 7.73 -21.60 15.89
CA MET A 1 7.26 -20.88 14.69
C MET A 1 8.41 -20.01 14.20
N ALA A 2 8.70 -19.99 12.90
CA ALA A 2 9.73 -19.10 12.36
C ALA A 2 9.22 -17.64 12.38
N ASN A 3 10.06 -16.69 12.78
CA ASN A 3 9.71 -15.27 12.71
C ASN A 3 9.89 -14.78 11.26
N PRO A 4 8.87 -14.17 10.65
CA PRO A 4 9.00 -13.64 9.29
C PRO A 4 9.93 -12.42 9.27
N VAL A 5 10.74 -12.31 8.20
CA VAL A 5 11.53 -11.11 7.94
C VAL A 5 10.63 -10.06 7.29
N ILE A 6 10.48 -8.91 7.94
CA ILE A 6 9.67 -7.79 7.46
C ILE A 6 10.59 -6.65 7.07
N ILE A 7 10.43 -6.13 5.85
CA ILE A 7 11.22 -5.04 5.31
C ILE A 7 10.30 -3.85 4.99
N PHE A 8 10.59 -2.70 5.61
CA PHE A 8 9.90 -1.45 5.29
C PHE A 8 10.69 -0.67 4.24
N VAL A 9 10.04 -0.32 3.14
CA VAL A 9 10.63 0.50 2.07
C VAL A 9 9.97 1.87 2.06
N ILE A 10 10.74 2.91 2.42
CA ILE A 10 10.26 4.27 2.63
C ILE A 10 10.90 5.23 1.63
N GLY A 11 10.17 6.26 1.22
CA GLY A 11 10.63 7.26 0.25
C GLY A 11 9.49 8.08 -0.32
N GLY A 12 9.79 9.29 -0.81
CA GLY A 12 8.78 10.21 -1.36
C GLY A 12 8.07 9.71 -2.62
N PRO A 13 7.01 10.39 -3.09
CA PRO A 13 6.39 10.11 -4.38
C PRO A 13 7.42 10.12 -5.52
N GLY A 14 7.31 9.19 -6.47
CA GLY A 14 8.23 9.10 -7.61
C GLY A 14 9.61 8.50 -7.31
N SER A 15 9.95 8.16 -6.07
CA SER A 15 11.28 7.63 -5.72
C SER A 15 11.59 6.20 -6.19
N GLY A 16 10.67 5.57 -6.93
CA GLY A 16 10.88 4.22 -7.50
C GLY A 16 10.71 3.03 -6.53
N LYS A 17 10.11 3.23 -5.34
CA LYS A 17 9.91 2.17 -4.34
C LYS A 17 9.24 0.92 -4.91
N GLY A 18 8.10 1.09 -5.59
CA GLY A 18 7.35 -0.03 -6.16
C GLY A 18 8.19 -0.86 -7.12
N THR A 19 8.93 -0.19 -8.01
CA THR A 19 9.86 -0.85 -8.93
C THR A 19 10.97 -1.64 -8.22
N GLN A 20 11.50 -1.12 -7.10
CA GLN A 20 12.51 -1.84 -6.33
C GLN A 20 11.90 -3.00 -5.53
N CYS A 21 10.73 -2.81 -4.93
CA CYS A 21 9.99 -3.87 -4.25
C CYS A 21 9.67 -5.04 -5.19
N GLU A 22 9.23 -4.77 -6.42
CA GLU A 22 8.96 -5.80 -7.42
C GLU A 22 10.22 -6.64 -7.72
N LYS A 23 11.37 -5.98 -7.90
CA LYS A 23 12.67 -6.66 -8.11
C LYS A 23 13.09 -7.49 -6.90
N ILE A 24 12.88 -6.97 -5.68
CA ILE A 24 13.18 -7.68 -4.43
C ILE A 24 12.31 -8.93 -4.29
N CYS A 25 11.00 -8.81 -4.55
CA CYS A 25 10.07 -9.92 -4.49
C CYS A 25 10.43 -11.01 -5.50
N LYS A 26 10.71 -10.62 -6.76
CA LYS A 26 11.13 -11.56 -7.81
C LYS A 26 12.45 -12.26 -7.48
N LYS A 27 13.41 -11.57 -6.86
CA LYS A 27 14.75 -12.10 -6.58
C LYS A 27 14.80 -13.00 -5.34
N TYR A 28 14.03 -12.67 -4.30
CA TYR A 28 14.16 -13.30 -2.98
C TYR A 28 12.88 -13.98 -2.49
N GLY A 29 11.80 -13.98 -3.27
CA GLY A 29 10.55 -14.66 -2.92
C GLY A 29 9.72 -13.97 -1.83
N PHE A 30 9.91 -12.66 -1.62
CA PHE A 30 9.06 -11.89 -0.70
C PHE A 30 7.67 -11.64 -1.29
N THR A 31 6.68 -11.53 -0.41
CA THR A 31 5.36 -11.00 -0.74
C THR A 31 5.39 -9.48 -0.63
N HIS A 32 4.95 -8.78 -1.68
CA HIS A 32 4.83 -7.32 -1.66
C HIS A 32 3.51 -6.91 -1.01
N LEU A 33 3.58 -6.08 0.02
CA LEU A 33 2.42 -5.42 0.63
C LEU A 33 2.54 -3.91 0.45
N SER A 34 1.53 -3.32 -0.20
CA SER A 34 1.48 -1.91 -0.54
C SER A 34 0.16 -1.32 -0.05
N THR A 35 0.23 -0.46 0.97
CA THR A 35 -0.96 0.23 1.50
C THR A 35 -1.67 1.04 0.43
N GLY A 36 -0.92 1.61 -0.52
CA GLY A 36 -1.48 2.32 -1.66
C GLY A 36 -2.29 1.42 -2.59
N ASP A 37 -1.85 0.19 -2.84
CA ASP A 37 -2.59 -0.77 -3.67
C ASP A 37 -3.85 -1.25 -2.95
N LEU A 38 -3.73 -1.64 -1.68
CA LEU A 38 -4.87 -2.06 -0.85
C LEU A 38 -5.97 -0.99 -0.77
N LEU A 39 -5.59 0.28 -0.58
CA LEU A 39 -6.57 1.37 -0.58
C LEU A 39 -7.21 1.57 -1.95
N ARG A 40 -6.46 1.45 -3.05
CA ARG A 40 -7.02 1.56 -4.41
C ARG A 40 -7.96 0.41 -4.74
N GLU A 41 -7.65 -0.80 -4.30
CA GLU A 41 -8.52 -1.98 -4.42
C GLU A 41 -9.82 -1.79 -3.63
N GLU A 42 -9.73 -1.27 -2.40
CA GLU A 42 -10.93 -0.97 -1.61
C GLU A 42 -11.79 0.13 -2.26
N VAL A 43 -11.18 1.18 -2.81
CA VAL A 43 -11.91 2.19 -3.61
C VAL A 43 -12.59 1.56 -4.83
N ALA A 44 -11.92 0.61 -5.50
CA ALA A 44 -12.46 -0.08 -6.67
C ALA A 44 -13.58 -1.07 -6.32
N SER A 45 -13.65 -1.56 -5.07
CA SER A 45 -14.72 -2.44 -4.60
C SER A 45 -16.10 -1.74 -4.59
N GLY A 46 -16.12 -0.41 -4.52
CA GLY A 46 -17.33 0.40 -4.43
C GLY A 46 -18.02 0.36 -3.06
N SER A 47 -17.39 -0.25 -2.06
CA SER A 47 -17.91 -0.33 -0.69
C SER A 47 -18.06 1.07 -0.06
N ASP A 48 -18.88 1.18 0.98
CA ASP A 48 -19.04 2.44 1.75
C ASP A 48 -17.69 2.92 2.32
N LEU A 49 -16.83 1.97 2.72
CA LEU A 49 -15.47 2.24 3.15
C LEU A 49 -14.62 2.76 1.98
N GLY A 50 -14.69 2.11 0.81
CA GLY A 50 -14.01 2.51 -0.41
C GLY A 50 -14.39 3.92 -0.86
N GLN A 51 -15.67 4.28 -0.76
CA GLN A 51 -16.14 5.64 -1.05
C GLN A 51 -15.54 6.66 -0.07
N SER A 52 -15.56 6.37 1.23
CA SER A 52 -14.95 7.22 2.26
C SER A 52 -13.44 7.40 2.05
N CYS A 53 -12.72 6.31 1.74
CA CYS A 53 -11.31 6.33 1.39
C CYS A 53 -11.03 7.20 0.16
N ASN A 54 -11.84 7.06 -0.89
CA ASN A 54 -11.70 7.82 -2.13
C ASN A 54 -11.82 9.33 -1.89
N GLU A 55 -12.79 9.75 -1.06
CA GLU A 55 -12.97 11.17 -0.74
C GLU A 55 -11.75 11.76 -0.02
N VAL A 56 -11.18 11.03 0.95
CA VAL A 56 -10.01 11.48 1.70
C VAL A 56 -8.77 11.54 0.80
N MET A 57 -8.55 10.49 -0.01
CA MET A 57 -7.42 10.40 -0.94
C MET A 57 -7.46 11.51 -2.00
N LYS A 58 -8.64 11.81 -2.57
CA LYS A 58 -8.81 12.92 -3.54
C LYS A 58 -8.49 14.29 -2.95
N LYS A 59 -8.68 14.48 -1.64
CA LYS A 59 -8.30 15.70 -0.91
C LYS A 59 -6.81 15.76 -0.56
N GLY A 60 -6.01 14.77 -0.97
CA GLY A 60 -4.59 14.67 -0.63
C GLY A 60 -4.32 14.45 0.86
N LYS A 61 -5.34 13.99 1.60
CA LYS A 61 -5.24 13.72 3.04
C LYS A 61 -4.86 12.27 3.29
N LEU A 62 -4.27 12.00 4.45
CA LEU A 62 -4.02 10.64 4.90
C LEU A 62 -5.34 9.99 5.30
N VAL A 63 -5.55 8.74 4.87
CA VAL A 63 -6.62 7.89 5.38
C VAL A 63 -6.23 7.51 6.81
N SER A 64 -7.00 8.00 7.78
CA SER A 64 -6.75 7.72 9.20
C SER A 64 -7.06 6.27 9.55
N ASN A 65 -6.28 5.68 10.46
CA ASN A 65 -6.53 4.35 11.01
C ASN A 65 -7.62 4.32 12.10
N GLU A 66 -8.32 5.44 12.31
CA GLU A 66 -9.30 5.62 13.38
C GLU A 66 -10.70 5.72 12.79
N GLN A 67 -11.48 4.67 13.02
CA GLN A 67 -12.94 4.72 13.15
C GLN A 67 -13.29 4.28 14.56
#